data_AF-A0A800DMQ7-F1
#
_entry.id   AF-A0A800DMQ7-F1
#
_cell.length_a   1.000
_cell.length_b   1.000
_cell.length_c   1.000
_cell.angle_alpha   90.00
_cell.angle_beta   90.00
_cell.angle_gamma   90.00
#
_symmetry.space_group_name_H-M   'P 1'
#
loop_
_entity.id
_entity.type
_entity.pdbx_description
1 polymer ?
#
loop_
_entity_poly.entity_id
_entity_poly.type
_entity_poly.pdbx_seq_one_letter_code
_entity_poly.pdbx_strand_id
1 'polypeptide(L)'
;MKISDIYNFMIINFLCLLLALVNFGCSNTTRVLIRVKVQSEIDVSKYEKIAIIPLLNSGESRDEEWGEDIAFIFRRHLSKSQKFDVLDSKDTKLTLAGEQITIDTLQNPDKLMDLGGELAVDALVVGTYKFYQISEPRRLYYDRYSVQLQRYITDTVTYFHKTYVLSLDISIVDADTGETVWSDRFEQTAEEDHNLGTLLISGISEGDNVMKRLTTQAASKFMRKIEPHYETEERILVR
;
A
#
# COMPACT_ATOMS: atom_id res chain seq x y z
N MET A 1 -20.37 12.95 76.47
CA MET A 1 -20.03 12.62 75.06
C MET A 1 -20.95 11.49 74.64
N LYS A 2 -21.88 11.71 73.71
CA LYS A 2 -22.86 10.67 73.35
C LYS A 2 -22.20 9.70 72.38
N ILE A 3 -22.54 8.41 72.51
CA ILE A 3 -22.02 7.35 71.62
C ILE A 3 -22.27 7.69 70.13
N SER A 4 -23.37 8.41 69.84
CA SER A 4 -23.69 8.94 68.51
C SER A 4 -22.61 9.85 67.91
N ASP A 5 -21.88 10.61 68.73
CA ASP A 5 -20.89 11.57 68.27
C ASP A 5 -19.60 10.87 67.80
N ILE A 6 -19.29 9.72 68.42
CA ILE A 6 -18.13 8.89 68.06
C ILE A 6 -18.37 8.18 66.72
N TYR A 7 -19.59 7.67 66.49
CA TYR A 7 -19.96 7.05 65.22
C TYR A 7 -19.95 8.06 64.07
N ASN A 8 -20.47 9.27 64.28
CA ASN A 8 -20.43 10.33 63.28
C ASN A 8 -19.00 10.73 62.92
N PHE A 9 -18.09 10.80 63.90
CA PHE A 9 -16.68 11.10 63.66
C PHE A 9 -15.96 9.99 62.87
N MET A 10 -16.26 8.72 63.15
CA MET A 10 -15.70 7.59 62.38
C MET A 10 -16.19 7.57 60.93
N ILE A 11 -17.49 7.79 60.71
CA ILE A 11 -18.09 7.80 59.37
C ILE A 11 -17.51 8.93 58.52
N ILE A 12 -17.36 10.13 59.09
CA ILE A 12 -16.79 11.27 58.36
C ILE A 12 -15.33 11.01 57.97
N ASN A 13 -14.50 10.48 58.88
CA ASN A 13 -13.11 10.15 58.55
C ASN A 13 -12.99 9.03 57.51
N PHE A 14 -13.86 8.02 57.56
CA PHE A 14 -13.89 6.96 56.56
C PHE A 14 -14.31 7.49 55.18
N LEU A 15 -15.30 8.39 55.14
CA LEU A 15 -15.73 9.05 53.90
C LEU A 15 -14.63 9.95 53.31
N CYS A 16 -13.91 10.69 54.16
CA CYS A 16 -12.76 11.50 53.74
C CYS A 16 -11.61 10.64 53.19
N LEU A 17 -11.35 9.47 53.80
CA LEU A 17 -10.32 8.54 53.32
C LEU A 17 -10.70 7.95 51.95
N LEU A 18 -11.96 7.59 51.77
CA LEU A 18 -12.50 7.12 50.47
C LEU A 18 -12.39 8.21 49.40
N LEU A 19 -12.75 9.46 49.71
CA LEU A 19 -12.62 10.60 48.80
C LEU A 19 -11.14 10.90 48.46
N ALA A 20 -10.23 10.74 49.41
CA ALA A 20 -8.79 10.89 49.15
C ALA A 20 -8.27 9.79 48.20
N LEU A 21 -8.67 8.53 48.41
CA LEU A 21 -8.26 7.40 47.55
C LEU A 21 -8.77 7.53 46.11
N VAL A 22 -9.93 8.12 45.88
CA VAL A 22 -10.47 8.37 44.52
C VAL A 22 -9.63 9.40 43.74
N ASN A 23 -8.96 10.34 44.43
CA ASN A 23 -8.16 11.39 43.77
C ASN A 23 -6.72 10.98 43.43
N PHE A 24 -6.19 9.88 43.98
CA PHE A 24 -4.84 9.39 43.68
C PHE A 24 -4.78 8.40 42.50
N GLY A 25 -5.92 8.06 41.89
CA GLY A 25 -6.03 7.04 40.83
C GLY A 25 -5.89 7.53 39.38
N CYS A 26 -5.76 8.85 39.12
CA CYS A 26 -5.58 9.36 37.77
C CYS A 26 -4.10 9.32 37.35
N SER A 27 -3.61 8.13 36.96
CA SER A 27 -2.34 8.05 36.24
C SER A 27 -2.49 8.78 34.90
N ASN A 28 -1.79 9.90 34.73
CA ASN A 28 -1.79 10.64 33.48
C ASN A 28 -1.06 9.82 32.41
N THR A 29 -1.83 9.12 31.57
CA THR A 29 -1.30 8.42 30.41
C THR A 29 -1.09 9.43 29.28
N THR A 30 0.16 9.58 28.84
CA THR A 30 0.49 10.42 27.69
C THR A 30 0.79 9.53 26.49
N ARG A 31 0.10 9.77 25.37
CA ARG A 31 0.37 9.08 24.12
C ARG A 31 1.54 9.78 23.43
N VAL A 32 2.58 9.03 23.10
CA VAL A 32 3.76 9.52 22.39
C VAL A 32 3.97 8.71 21.12
N LEU A 33 4.28 9.40 20.05
CA LEU A 33 4.67 8.79 18.79
C LEU A 33 6.18 8.57 18.81
N ILE A 34 6.62 7.33 18.85
CA ILE A 34 8.04 6.99 18.76
C ILE A 34 8.36 6.41 17.39
N ARG A 35 9.57 6.70 16.90
CA ARG A 35 10.07 6.07 15.68
C ARG A 35 10.79 4.79 16.04
N VAL A 36 10.29 3.66 15.54
CA VAL A 36 10.87 2.34 15.77
C VAL A 36 11.50 1.85 14.47
N LYS A 37 12.74 1.37 14.55
CA LYS A 37 13.43 0.77 13.41
C LYS A 37 12.88 -0.64 13.20
N VAL A 38 12.26 -0.87 12.05
CA VAL A 38 11.81 -2.18 11.59
C VAL A 38 12.88 -2.74 10.68
N GLN A 39 13.28 -4.00 10.91
CA GLN A 39 14.24 -4.70 10.06
C GLN A 39 13.56 -5.12 8.75
N SER A 40 14.34 -5.29 7.69
CA SER A 40 13.81 -5.84 6.44
C SER A 40 13.35 -7.29 6.67
N GLU A 41 12.32 -7.69 5.94
CA GLU A 41 11.80 -9.06 5.95
C GLU A 41 12.77 -10.01 5.24
N ILE A 42 13.51 -9.48 4.26
CA ILE A 42 14.55 -10.20 3.55
C ILE A 42 15.89 -9.47 3.61
N ASP A 43 16.97 -10.25 3.67
CA ASP A 43 18.32 -9.78 3.44
C ASP A 43 18.69 -9.90 1.96
N VAL A 44 18.54 -8.80 1.23
CA VAL A 44 18.97 -8.66 -0.17
C VAL A 44 20.36 -8.01 -0.28
N SER A 45 21.08 -7.82 0.83
CA SER A 45 22.37 -7.10 0.83
C SER A 45 23.49 -7.80 0.08
N LYS A 46 23.34 -9.10 -0.20
CA LYS A 46 24.28 -9.88 -1.01
C LYS A 46 24.21 -9.58 -2.51
N TYR A 47 23.15 -8.92 -2.97
CA TYR A 47 22.97 -8.54 -4.37
C TYR A 47 23.42 -7.10 -4.57
N GLU A 48 24.46 -6.87 -5.35
CA GLU A 48 24.96 -5.53 -5.63
C GLU A 48 24.24 -4.94 -6.83
N LYS A 49 24.09 -5.72 -7.91
CA LYS A 49 23.50 -5.30 -9.17
C LYS A 49 22.17 -5.99 -9.43
N ILE A 50 21.11 -5.21 -9.63
CA ILE A 50 19.74 -5.71 -9.77
C ILE A 50 19.14 -5.19 -11.07
N ALA A 51 18.55 -6.08 -11.88
CA ALA A 51 17.67 -5.67 -12.97
C ALA A 51 16.20 -5.85 -12.60
N ILE A 52 15.37 -4.93 -13.06
CA ILE A 52 13.91 -5.06 -12.98
C ILE A 52 13.43 -5.34 -14.39
N ILE A 53 12.70 -6.44 -14.57
CA ILE A 53 12.11 -6.82 -15.85
C ILE A 53 10.73 -6.19 -15.96
N PRO A 54 10.27 -5.75 -17.16
CA PRO A 54 8.91 -5.28 -17.35
C PRO A 54 7.90 -6.32 -16.86
N LEU A 55 6.95 -5.91 -16.02
CA LEU A 55 5.98 -6.85 -15.45
C LEU A 55 5.02 -7.32 -16.53
N LEU A 56 4.64 -8.60 -16.48
CA LEU A 56 3.75 -9.18 -17.48
C LEU A 56 2.29 -9.06 -17.06
N ASN A 57 1.43 -8.71 -18.01
CA ASN A 57 -0.01 -8.67 -17.75
C ASN A 57 -0.56 -10.10 -17.57
N SER A 58 -1.18 -10.36 -16.42
CA SER A 58 -1.85 -11.63 -16.10
C SER A 58 -3.38 -11.57 -16.31
N GLY A 59 -3.91 -10.40 -16.67
CA GLY A 59 -5.32 -10.19 -16.98
C GLY A 59 -5.69 -10.59 -18.41
N GLU A 60 -7.00 -10.71 -18.66
CA GLU A 60 -7.55 -11.06 -19.98
C GLU A 60 -7.49 -9.90 -20.99
N SER A 61 -7.40 -8.67 -20.48
CA SER A 61 -7.26 -7.46 -21.30
C SER A 61 -5.81 -7.31 -21.77
N ARG A 62 -5.56 -7.48 -23.06
CA ARG A 62 -4.25 -7.22 -23.70
C ARG A 62 -4.03 -5.76 -24.08
N ASP A 63 -5.05 -4.91 -23.94
CA ASP A 63 -5.05 -3.57 -24.56
C ASP A 63 -4.25 -2.52 -23.77
N GLU A 64 -3.83 -2.84 -22.54
CA GLU A 64 -3.09 -1.94 -21.66
C GLU A 64 -1.74 -2.53 -21.20
N GLU A 65 -0.65 -2.07 -21.81
CA GLU A 65 0.74 -2.46 -21.52
C GLU A 65 1.39 -1.53 -20.47
N TRP A 66 1.01 -1.69 -19.20
CA TRP A 66 1.57 -0.93 -18.07
C TRP A 66 2.87 -1.52 -17.49
N GLY A 67 3.31 -2.68 -17.98
CA GLY A 67 4.45 -3.42 -17.42
C GLY A 67 5.75 -2.61 -17.33
N GLU A 68 6.05 -1.84 -18.38
CA GLU A 68 7.23 -0.97 -18.43
C GLU A 68 7.12 0.22 -17.47
N ASP A 69 5.96 0.87 -17.41
CA ASP A 69 5.72 1.98 -16.48
C ASP A 69 5.80 1.53 -15.03
N ILE A 70 5.32 0.31 -14.75
CA ILE A 70 5.44 -0.29 -13.43
C ILE A 70 6.91 -0.53 -13.09
N ALA A 71 7.65 -1.22 -13.98
CA ALA A 71 9.07 -1.46 -13.78
C ALA A 71 9.86 -0.15 -13.62
N PHE A 72 9.55 0.89 -14.39
CA PHE A 72 10.16 2.21 -14.27
C PHE A 72 9.97 2.84 -12.88
N ILE A 73 8.74 2.77 -12.32
CA ILE A 73 8.47 3.28 -10.97
C ILE A 73 9.23 2.48 -9.92
N PHE A 74 9.27 1.16 -10.03
CA PHE A 74 10.05 0.30 -9.13
C PHE A 74 11.55 0.60 -9.20
N ARG A 75 12.11 0.75 -10.41
CA ARG A 75 13.52 1.12 -10.62
C ARG A 75 13.83 2.43 -9.90
N ARG A 76 13.01 3.46 -10.12
CA ARG A 76 13.16 4.76 -9.46
C ARG A 76 13.10 4.68 -7.93
N HIS A 77 12.33 3.75 -7.37
CA HIS A 77 12.27 3.54 -5.92
C HIS A 77 13.51 2.81 -5.40
N LEU A 78 13.93 1.74 -6.07
CA LEU A 78 15.13 0.98 -5.72
C LEU A 78 16.41 1.81 -5.84
N SER A 79 16.57 2.61 -6.89
CA SER A 79 17.75 3.48 -7.09
C SER A 79 17.91 4.55 -6.00
N LYS A 80 16.85 4.89 -5.24
CA LYS A 80 16.95 5.83 -4.12
C LYS A 80 17.66 5.25 -2.90
N SER A 81 17.73 3.93 -2.78
CA SER A 81 18.33 3.25 -1.62
C SER A 81 19.84 3.46 -1.51
N GLN A 82 20.52 3.79 -2.62
CA GLN A 82 21.98 3.81 -2.78
C GLN A 82 22.69 2.47 -2.45
N LYS A 83 21.93 1.40 -2.19
CA LYS A 83 22.48 0.07 -1.85
C LYS A 83 22.65 -0.84 -3.06
N PHE A 84 21.83 -0.62 -4.08
CA PHE A 84 21.79 -1.45 -5.27
C PHE A 84 22.18 -0.62 -6.48
N ASP A 85 23.02 -1.19 -7.34
CA ASP A 85 23.21 -0.75 -8.71
C ASP A 85 22.04 -1.28 -9.56
N VAL A 86 21.05 -0.42 -9.79
CA VAL A 86 19.84 -0.80 -10.52
C VAL A 86 20.06 -0.53 -12.00
N LEU A 87 19.97 -1.58 -12.82
CA LEU A 87 20.15 -1.48 -14.26
C LEU A 87 19.13 -0.51 -14.87
N ASP A 88 19.61 0.37 -15.76
CA ASP A 88 18.73 1.34 -16.42
C ASP A 88 17.73 0.65 -17.37
N SER A 89 16.58 1.30 -17.52
CA SER A 89 15.51 0.89 -18.44
C SER A 89 16.00 0.77 -19.89
N LYS A 90 16.87 1.67 -20.35
CA LYS A 90 17.37 1.64 -21.73
C LYS A 90 18.28 0.44 -21.96
N ASP A 91 19.18 0.17 -21.03
CA ASP A 91 20.11 -0.95 -21.13
C ASP A 91 19.36 -2.27 -21.04
N THR A 92 18.42 -2.39 -20.10
CA THR A 92 17.51 -3.54 -19.99
C THR A 92 16.77 -3.79 -21.31
N LYS A 93 16.18 -2.75 -21.90
CA LYS A 93 15.42 -2.87 -23.16
C LYS A 93 16.31 -3.21 -24.36
N LEU A 94 17.54 -2.70 -24.39
CA LEU A 94 18.49 -2.98 -25.48
C LEU A 94 18.99 -4.42 -25.41
N THR A 95 19.30 -4.93 -24.22
CA THR A 95 19.74 -6.32 -24.05
C THR A 95 18.63 -7.30 -24.39
N LEU A 96 17.40 -7.01 -23.93
CA LEU A 96 16.23 -7.86 -24.18
C LEU A 96 15.59 -7.64 -25.56
N ALA A 97 16.23 -6.85 -26.43
CA ALA A 97 15.68 -6.51 -27.73
C ALA A 97 15.64 -7.75 -28.64
N GLY A 98 14.42 -8.23 -28.91
CA GLY A 98 14.19 -9.43 -29.73
C GLY A 98 13.82 -10.67 -28.91
N GLU A 99 13.90 -10.59 -27.58
CA GLU A 99 13.39 -11.62 -26.69
C GLU A 99 11.92 -11.37 -26.35
N GLN A 100 11.10 -12.44 -26.41
CA GLN A 100 9.74 -12.39 -25.87
C GLN A 100 9.73 -13.00 -24.48
N ILE A 101 9.67 -12.13 -23.47
CA ILE A 101 9.50 -12.55 -22.08
C ILE A 101 8.03 -12.88 -21.87
N THR A 102 7.74 -14.15 -21.58
CA THR A 102 6.39 -14.65 -21.31
C THR A 102 6.26 -15.09 -19.86
N ILE A 103 5.03 -15.38 -19.43
CA ILE A 103 4.79 -15.93 -18.09
C ILE A 103 5.57 -17.25 -17.90
N ASP A 104 5.67 -18.07 -18.96
CA ASP A 104 6.46 -19.30 -18.94
C ASP A 104 7.96 -19.04 -18.73
N THR A 105 8.48 -17.90 -19.23
CA THR A 105 9.86 -17.46 -18.94
C THR A 105 10.03 -17.18 -17.46
N LEU A 106 9.07 -16.50 -16.82
CA LEU A 106 9.13 -16.19 -15.38
C LEU A 106 8.98 -17.41 -14.46
N GLN A 107 8.53 -18.54 -14.99
CA GLN A 107 8.34 -19.79 -14.24
C GLN A 107 9.48 -20.79 -14.46
N ASN A 108 10.41 -20.52 -15.37
CA ASN A 108 11.50 -21.42 -15.72
C ASN A 108 12.83 -20.88 -15.17
N PRO A 109 13.43 -21.53 -14.15
CA PRO A 109 14.70 -21.10 -13.57
C PRO A 109 15.84 -20.98 -14.58
N ASP A 110 15.96 -21.92 -15.53
CA ASP A 110 17.03 -21.89 -16.54
C ASP A 110 16.93 -20.62 -17.40
N LYS A 111 15.71 -20.24 -17.79
CA LYS A 111 15.50 -19.01 -18.56
C LYS A 111 15.76 -17.74 -17.75
N LEU A 112 15.48 -17.78 -16.44
CA LEU A 112 15.79 -16.66 -15.54
C LEU A 112 17.29 -16.51 -15.32
N MET A 113 18.03 -17.63 -15.27
CA MET A 113 19.49 -17.62 -15.25
C MET A 113 20.06 -17.02 -16.54
N ASP A 114 19.55 -17.45 -17.70
CA ASP A 114 19.96 -16.90 -18.99
C ASP A 114 19.77 -15.37 -19.03
N LEU A 115 18.57 -14.89 -18.63
CA LEU A 115 18.28 -13.45 -18.53
C LEU A 115 19.22 -12.72 -17.57
N GLY A 116 19.51 -13.31 -16.41
CA GLY A 116 20.42 -12.76 -15.42
C GLY A 116 21.85 -12.63 -15.97
N GLY A 117 22.31 -13.65 -16.68
CA GLY A 117 23.60 -13.69 -17.35
C GLY A 117 23.73 -12.66 -18.47
N GLU A 118 22.70 -12.53 -19.32
CA GLU A 118 22.67 -11.54 -20.40
C GLU A 118 22.69 -10.09 -19.89
N LEU A 119 21.97 -9.83 -18.80
CA LEU A 119 21.93 -8.51 -18.16
C LEU A 119 23.15 -8.27 -17.25
N ALA A 120 23.95 -9.32 -16.99
CA ALA A 120 25.08 -9.33 -16.07
C ALA A 120 24.70 -8.72 -14.71
N VAL A 121 23.70 -9.30 -14.05
CA VAL A 121 23.16 -8.85 -12.75
C VAL A 121 23.16 -10.00 -11.74
N ASP A 122 23.15 -9.68 -10.45
CA ASP A 122 23.16 -10.68 -9.36
C ASP A 122 21.73 -11.13 -9.01
N ALA A 123 20.74 -10.28 -9.26
CA ALA A 123 19.34 -10.59 -9.04
C ALA A 123 18.40 -9.94 -10.06
N LEU A 124 17.28 -10.61 -10.30
CA LEU A 124 16.19 -10.13 -11.12
C LEU A 124 14.96 -9.84 -10.25
N VAL A 125 14.34 -8.68 -10.47
CA VAL A 125 12.99 -8.39 -9.98
C VAL A 125 12.03 -8.66 -11.14
N VAL A 126 11.23 -9.70 -11.00
CA VAL A 126 10.26 -10.14 -12.01
C VAL A 126 8.87 -10.17 -11.41
N GLY A 127 7.84 -10.20 -12.26
CA GLY A 127 6.49 -10.31 -11.75
C GLY A 127 5.41 -10.18 -12.80
N THR A 128 4.19 -10.30 -12.33
CA THR A 128 2.99 -10.08 -13.12
C THR A 128 2.15 -8.97 -12.51
N TYR A 129 1.30 -8.36 -13.32
CA TYR A 129 0.31 -7.40 -12.85
C TYR A 129 -1.07 -7.75 -13.38
N LYS A 130 -2.09 -7.31 -12.64
CA LYS A 130 -3.48 -7.28 -13.09
C LYS A 130 -4.08 -5.94 -12.69
N PHE A 131 -4.57 -5.21 -13.68
CA PHE A 131 -5.30 -3.97 -13.47
C PHE A 131 -6.71 -4.10 -14.01
N TYR A 132 -7.67 -3.68 -13.22
CA TYR A 132 -9.06 -3.63 -13.65
C TYR A 132 -9.82 -2.53 -12.91
N GLN A 133 -10.92 -2.13 -13.53
CA GLN A 133 -11.83 -1.12 -13.00
C GLN A 133 -13.23 -1.71 -12.90
N ILE A 134 -13.91 -1.39 -11.80
CA ILE A 134 -15.31 -1.72 -11.57
C ILE A 134 -16.06 -0.39 -11.46
N SER A 135 -17.20 -0.25 -12.14
CA SER A 135 -18.06 0.92 -12.03
C SER A 135 -19.46 0.51 -11.62
N GLU A 136 -19.90 0.97 -10.45
CA GLU A 136 -21.20 0.63 -9.88
C GLU A 136 -22.08 1.88 -9.76
N PRO A 137 -23.33 1.86 -10.23
CA PRO A 137 -24.25 2.96 -10.00
C PRO A 137 -24.66 3.01 -8.52
N ARG A 138 -24.51 4.17 -7.88
CA ARG A 138 -24.96 4.47 -6.51
C ARG A 138 -25.97 5.62 -6.51
N ARG A 139 -26.86 5.62 -5.52
CA ARG A 139 -27.87 6.66 -5.32
C ARG A 139 -27.55 7.44 -4.07
N LEU A 140 -27.39 8.75 -4.22
CA LEU A 140 -27.35 9.68 -3.09
C LEU A 140 -28.76 10.22 -2.87
N TYR A 141 -29.30 9.94 -1.69
CA TYR A 141 -30.57 10.50 -1.24
C TYR A 141 -30.30 11.78 -0.46
N TYR A 142 -31.03 12.84 -0.76
CA TYR A 142 -30.96 14.08 0.00
C TYR A 142 -32.32 14.74 0.05
N ASP A 143 -32.56 15.49 1.12
CA ASP A 143 -33.79 16.25 1.25
C ASP A 143 -33.59 17.64 0.64
N ARG A 144 -34.55 18.05 -0.19
CA ARG A 144 -34.63 19.44 -0.66
C ARG A 144 -35.98 20.03 -0.34
N TYR A 145 -35.99 21.33 -0.09
CA TYR A 145 -37.23 22.06 0.09
C TYR A 145 -37.91 22.26 -1.26
N SER A 146 -39.15 21.78 -1.41
CA SER A 146 -39.98 22.02 -2.59
C SER A 146 -40.84 23.26 -2.37
N VAL A 147 -40.56 24.33 -3.10
CA VAL A 147 -41.36 25.58 -3.04
C VAL A 147 -42.81 25.32 -3.47
N GLN A 148 -43.03 24.42 -4.44
CA GLN A 148 -44.36 24.10 -4.93
C GLN A 148 -45.20 23.31 -3.93
N LEU A 149 -44.58 22.43 -3.14
CA LEU A 149 -45.26 21.59 -2.15
C LEU A 149 -45.17 22.15 -0.71
N GLN A 150 -44.45 23.25 -0.52
CA GLN A 150 -44.15 23.89 0.78
C GLN A 150 -43.68 22.91 1.87
N ARG A 151 -42.89 21.91 1.47
CA ARG A 151 -42.33 20.89 2.37
C ARG A 151 -41.02 20.34 1.85
N TYR A 152 -40.25 19.72 2.74
CA TYR A 152 -39.10 18.91 2.35
C TYR A 152 -39.58 17.65 1.63
N ILE A 153 -38.92 17.36 0.51
CA ILE A 153 -39.09 16.11 -0.23
C ILE A 153 -37.73 15.45 -0.38
N THR A 154 -37.71 14.12 -0.31
CA THR A 154 -36.52 13.34 -0.62
C THR A 154 -36.36 13.29 -2.14
N ASP A 155 -35.19 13.70 -2.61
CA ASP A 155 -34.76 13.60 -4.00
C ASP A 155 -33.55 12.66 -4.10
N THR A 156 -33.22 12.25 -5.33
CA THR A 156 -32.13 11.31 -5.59
C THR A 156 -31.28 11.77 -6.74
N VAL A 157 -29.96 11.73 -6.55
CA VAL A 157 -28.99 11.84 -7.65
C VAL A 157 -28.28 10.50 -7.81
N THR A 158 -28.26 9.99 -9.04
CA THR A 158 -27.47 8.81 -9.41
C THR A 158 -26.06 9.25 -9.78
N TYR A 159 -25.06 8.65 -9.14
CA TYR A 159 -23.65 8.78 -9.48
C TYR A 159 -23.06 7.37 -9.67
N PHE A 160 -21.88 7.28 -10.26
CA PHE A 160 -21.13 6.04 -10.46
C PHE A 160 -19.95 6.04 -9.50
N HIS A 161 -19.84 4.98 -8.72
CA HIS A 161 -18.69 4.73 -7.88
C HIS A 161 -17.73 3.83 -8.65
N LYS A 162 -16.56 4.38 -8.98
CA LYS A 162 -15.54 3.71 -9.78
C LYS A 162 -14.41 3.25 -8.88
N THR A 163 -14.16 1.95 -8.86
CA THR A 163 -13.09 1.32 -8.09
C THR A 163 -12.02 0.81 -9.04
N TYR A 164 -10.79 1.26 -8.85
CA TYR A 164 -9.62 0.80 -9.57
C TYR A 164 -8.82 -0.14 -8.68
N VAL A 165 -8.44 -1.30 -9.21
CA VAL A 165 -7.67 -2.30 -8.47
C VAL A 165 -6.42 -2.66 -9.25
N LEU A 166 -5.26 -2.54 -8.60
CA LEU A 166 -3.97 -3.00 -9.08
C LEU A 166 -3.50 -4.14 -8.18
N SER A 167 -3.31 -5.32 -8.76
CA SER A 167 -2.63 -6.46 -8.13
C SER A 167 -1.28 -6.66 -8.80
N LEU A 168 -0.22 -6.73 -8.00
CA LEU A 168 1.14 -7.07 -8.46
C LEU A 168 1.61 -8.32 -7.73
N ASP A 169 2.06 -9.33 -8.45
CA ASP A 169 2.77 -10.48 -7.91
C ASP A 169 4.24 -10.31 -8.28
N ILE A 170 5.11 -10.05 -7.29
CA ILE A 170 6.51 -9.66 -7.51
C ILE A 170 7.43 -10.63 -6.81
N SER A 171 8.47 -11.06 -7.52
CA SER A 171 9.50 -11.95 -7.03
C SER A 171 10.90 -11.36 -7.22
N ILE A 172 11.79 -11.64 -6.27
CA ILE A 172 13.23 -11.45 -6.39
C ILE A 172 13.84 -12.83 -6.65
N VAL A 173 14.59 -12.93 -7.73
CA VAL A 173 15.19 -14.17 -8.22
C VAL A 173 16.70 -14.01 -8.19
N ASP A 174 17.39 -15.04 -7.70
CA ASP A 174 18.85 -15.12 -7.76
C ASP A 174 19.27 -15.41 -9.21
N ALA A 175 20.11 -14.54 -9.80
CA ALA A 175 20.46 -14.66 -11.21
C ALA A 175 21.36 -15.87 -11.49
N ASP A 176 22.13 -16.36 -10.51
CA ASP A 176 23.04 -17.48 -10.71
C ASP A 176 22.32 -18.83 -10.66
N THR A 177 21.21 -18.93 -9.93
CA THR A 177 20.47 -20.19 -9.75
C THR A 177 19.08 -20.20 -10.39
N GLY A 178 18.54 -19.03 -10.73
CA GLY A 178 17.16 -18.88 -11.20
C GLY A 178 16.11 -19.14 -10.11
N GLU A 179 16.54 -19.36 -8.86
CA GLU A 179 15.63 -19.66 -7.75
C GLU A 179 14.98 -18.38 -7.23
N THR A 180 13.70 -18.47 -6.90
CA THR A 180 12.98 -17.38 -6.24
C THR A 180 13.42 -17.28 -4.79
N VAL A 181 14.07 -16.17 -4.47
CA VAL A 181 14.61 -15.84 -3.15
C VAL A 181 13.51 -15.26 -2.27
N TRP A 182 12.58 -14.53 -2.89
CA TRP A 182 11.43 -13.95 -2.22
C TRP A 182 10.31 -13.65 -3.21
N SER A 183 9.07 -13.73 -2.76
CA SER A 183 7.91 -13.32 -3.52
C SER A 183 6.83 -12.77 -2.60
N ASP A 184 6.12 -11.75 -3.04
CA ASP A 184 4.95 -11.23 -2.32
C ASP A 184 3.93 -10.63 -3.30
N ARG A 185 2.71 -10.44 -2.80
CA ARG A 185 1.59 -9.89 -3.54
C ARG A 185 1.17 -8.53 -2.99
N PHE A 186 1.11 -7.54 -3.86
CA PHE A 186 0.69 -6.18 -3.54
C PHE A 186 -0.63 -5.83 -4.21
N GLU A 187 -1.68 -5.67 -3.40
CA GLU A 187 -2.97 -5.19 -3.88
C GLU A 187 -3.22 -3.75 -3.42
N GLN A 188 -3.46 -2.85 -4.36
CA GLN A 188 -3.80 -1.44 -4.11
C GLN A 188 -5.13 -1.10 -4.77
N THR A 189 -5.91 -0.26 -4.08
CA THR A 189 -7.23 0.15 -4.53
C THR A 189 -7.36 1.67 -4.46
N ALA A 190 -8.06 2.24 -5.44
CA ALA A 190 -8.51 3.63 -5.40
C ALA A 190 -9.99 3.71 -5.78
N GLU A 191 -10.70 4.64 -5.16
CA GLU A 191 -12.13 4.85 -5.37
C GLU A 191 -12.38 6.30 -5.77
N GLU A 192 -13.22 6.50 -6.79
CA GLU A 192 -13.57 7.83 -7.31
C GLU A 192 -15.07 7.87 -7.66
N ASP A 193 -15.73 8.94 -7.24
CA ASP A 193 -17.15 9.16 -7.52
C ASP A 193 -17.32 10.04 -8.76
N HIS A 194 -18.14 9.57 -9.70
CA HIS A 194 -18.36 10.20 -10.99
C HIS A 194 -19.84 10.46 -11.25
N ASN A 195 -20.19 11.61 -11.83
CA ASN A 195 -21.52 11.78 -12.43
C ASN A 195 -21.49 11.25 -13.88
N LEU A 196 -22.65 11.17 -14.54
CA LEU A 196 -22.74 10.69 -15.94
C LEU A 196 -21.80 11.41 -16.91
N GLY A 197 -21.57 12.71 -16.71
CA GLY A 197 -20.68 13.50 -17.57
C GLY A 197 -19.20 13.22 -17.29
N THR A 198 -18.79 13.16 -16.03
CA THR A 198 -17.39 12.89 -15.65
C THR A 198 -17.00 11.44 -15.90
N LEU A 199 -17.95 10.49 -15.82
CA LEU A 199 -17.70 9.09 -16.13
C LEU A 199 -17.18 8.89 -17.57
N LEU A 200 -17.77 9.57 -18.55
CA LEU A 200 -17.36 9.47 -19.95
C LEU A 200 -15.93 10.00 -20.19
N ILE A 201 -15.50 10.99 -19.41
CA ILE A 201 -14.17 11.61 -19.51
C ILE A 201 -13.12 10.77 -18.73
N SER A 202 -13.52 10.16 -17.62
CA SER A 202 -12.66 9.32 -16.77
C SER A 202 -12.00 8.14 -17.51
N GLY A 203 -12.64 7.65 -18.58
CA GLY A 203 -12.14 6.50 -19.35
C GLY A 203 -10.89 6.75 -20.18
N ILE A 204 -10.51 8.01 -20.43
CA ILE A 204 -9.43 8.35 -21.39
C ILE A 204 -8.15 8.89 -20.73
N SER A 205 -8.23 9.50 -19.53
CA SER A 205 -7.08 10.19 -18.92
C SER A 205 -6.89 9.93 -17.42
N GLU A 206 -7.88 9.41 -16.70
CA GLU A 206 -7.74 9.18 -15.24
C GLU A 206 -7.07 7.85 -14.93
N GLY A 207 -7.22 6.84 -15.80
CA GLY A 207 -6.60 5.52 -15.68
C GLY A 207 -5.08 5.60 -15.44
N ASP A 208 -4.36 6.38 -16.24
CA ASP A 208 -2.91 6.54 -16.17
C ASP A 208 -2.44 7.13 -14.84
N ASN A 209 -3.13 8.18 -14.37
CA ASN A 209 -2.79 8.85 -13.12
C ASN A 209 -3.09 7.96 -11.91
N VAL A 210 -4.22 7.24 -11.95
CA VAL A 210 -4.58 6.28 -10.91
C VAL A 210 -3.59 5.12 -10.89
N MET A 211 -3.25 4.55 -12.05
CA MET A 211 -2.25 3.51 -12.20
C MET A 211 -0.91 3.94 -11.57
N LYS A 212 -0.38 5.10 -11.98
CA LYS A 212 0.88 5.63 -11.43
C LYS A 212 0.83 5.80 -9.93
N ARG A 213 -0.30 6.27 -9.38
CA ARG A 213 -0.52 6.42 -7.93
C ARG A 213 -0.48 5.06 -7.22
N LEU A 214 -1.26 4.09 -7.70
CA LEU A 214 -1.35 2.74 -7.13
C LEU A 214 0.02 2.03 -7.20
N THR A 215 0.72 2.13 -8.33
CA THR A 215 2.05 1.57 -8.50
C THR A 215 3.07 2.21 -7.56
N THR A 216 3.02 3.54 -7.38
CA THR A 216 3.91 4.24 -6.43
C THR A 216 3.67 3.76 -4.99
N GLN A 217 2.41 3.51 -4.62
CA GLN A 217 2.06 2.95 -3.31
C GLN A 217 2.59 1.52 -3.15
N ALA A 218 2.41 0.67 -4.17
CA ALA A 218 2.93 -0.70 -4.16
C ALA A 218 4.46 -0.75 -4.09
N ALA A 219 5.16 0.04 -4.91
CA ALA A 219 6.62 0.17 -4.87
C ALA A 219 7.11 0.65 -3.50
N SER A 220 6.40 1.57 -2.87
CA SER A 220 6.73 2.02 -1.51
C SER A 220 6.58 0.91 -0.45
N LYS A 221 5.55 0.06 -0.58
CA LYS A 221 5.37 -1.12 0.30
C LYS A 221 6.45 -2.17 0.04
N PHE A 222 6.78 -2.44 -1.22
CA PHE A 222 7.88 -3.31 -1.62
C PHE A 222 9.21 -2.86 -1.00
N MET A 223 9.56 -1.57 -1.11
CA MET A 223 10.80 -1.05 -0.49
C MET A 223 10.85 -1.28 1.03
N ARG A 224 9.72 -1.15 1.73
CA ARG A 224 9.66 -1.42 3.17
C ARG A 224 9.92 -2.89 3.53
N LYS A 225 9.58 -3.81 2.62
CA LYS A 225 9.83 -5.26 2.82
C LYS A 225 11.32 -5.60 2.68
N ILE A 226 11.99 -4.98 1.72
CA ILE A 226 13.37 -5.34 1.38
C ILE A 226 14.42 -4.47 2.09
N GLU A 227 14.02 -3.35 2.71
CA GLU A 227 14.91 -2.45 3.42
C GLU A 227 14.47 -2.11 4.85
N PRO A 228 15.45 -2.00 5.78
CA PRO A 228 15.17 -1.47 7.11
C PRO A 228 14.62 -0.05 7.01
N HIS A 229 13.52 0.19 7.70
CA HIS A 229 12.82 1.47 7.68
C HIS A 229 12.36 1.85 9.10
N TYR A 230 11.89 3.09 9.26
CA TYR A 230 11.33 3.55 10.52
C TYR A 230 9.81 3.62 10.41
N GLU A 231 9.13 2.96 11.34
CA GLU A 231 7.70 3.08 11.53
C GLU A 231 7.40 3.95 12.75
N THR A 232 6.22 4.56 12.75
CA THR A 232 5.76 5.36 13.90
C THR A 232 4.83 4.49 14.72
N GLU A 233 5.25 4.16 15.95
CA GLU A 233 4.42 3.45 16.91
C GLU A 233 3.84 4.46 17.92
N GLU A 234 2.54 4.37 18.17
CA GLU A 234 1.91 5.04 19.29
C GLU A 234 2.17 4.22 20.56
N ARG A 235 2.87 4.81 21.53
CA ARG A 235 3.09 4.19 22.84
C ARG A 235 2.47 5.04 23.94
N ILE A 236 2.00 4.36 24.97
CA ILE A 236 1.41 5.00 26.16
C ILE A 236 2.49 5.04 27.23
N LEU A 237 2.89 6.24 27.63
CA LEU A 237 3.72 6.43 28.81
C LEU A 237 2.81 6.64 30.02
N VAL A 238 2.95 5.77 31.01
CA VAL A 238 2.36 5.94 32.34
C VAL A 238 3.35 6.76 33.15
N ARG A 239 2.91 7.89 33.71
CA ARG A 239 3.73 8.80 34.50
C ARG A 239 3.41 8.70 35.98
#